data_AF-A0A1Q9NUE8-F1
#
_entry.id   AF-A0A1Q9NUE8-F1
#
_cell.length_a   1.000
_cell.length_b   1.000
_cell.length_c   1.000
_cell.angle_alpha   90.00
_cell.angle_beta   90.00
_cell.angle_gamma   90.00
#
_symmetry.space_group_name_H-M   'P 1'
#
loop_
_entity.id
_entity.type
_entity.pdbx_description
1 polymer ?
#
loop_
_entity_poly.entity_id
_entity_poly.type
_entity_poly.pdbx_seq_one_letter_code
_entity_poly.pdbx_strand_id
1 'polypeptide(L)'
;MNEQSDMQKLYAKLLDKALEDGIITEEEQAILDDVKMNIGDYEKLLSEALEDEIITEKEAKDLRNSRAKMLDMAWLTADKDAEIDPDEAGLLNLMLNLLKKIEMDK
;
A
#
# COMPACT_ATOMS: atom_id res chain seq x y z
N MET A 1 20.94 12.01 1.24
CA MET A 1 19.74 11.96 2.09
C MET A 1 18.82 10.97 1.42
N ASN A 2 18.52 9.82 2.02
CA ASN A 2 17.60 8.87 1.41
C ASN A 2 16.19 9.42 1.58
N GLU A 3 15.68 10.12 0.58
CA GLU A 3 14.25 10.43 0.51
C GLU A 3 13.52 9.09 0.32
N GLN A 4 12.93 8.58 1.40
CA GLN A 4 12.02 7.45 1.32
C GLN A 4 10.81 7.86 0.47
N SER A 5 10.45 7.00 -0.49
CA SER A 5 9.25 7.19 -1.30
C SER A 5 8.00 7.26 -0.42
N ASP A 6 6.94 7.92 -0.88
CA ASP A 6 5.69 7.99 -0.11
C ASP A 6 5.08 6.61 0.12
N MET A 7 5.33 5.66 -0.79
CA MET A 7 4.94 4.26 -0.62
C MET A 7 5.76 3.56 0.46
N GLN A 8 7.07 3.81 0.55
CA GLN A 8 7.88 3.28 1.65
C GLN A 8 7.47 3.84 3.01
N LYS A 9 7.10 5.13 3.08
CA LYS A 9 6.53 5.73 4.29
C LYS A 9 5.18 5.11 4.65
N LEU A 10 4.36 4.77 3.64
CA LEU A 10 3.11 4.07 3.84
C LEU A 10 3.36 2.69 4.46
N TYR A 11 4.27 1.90 3.89
CA TYR A 11 4.63 0.59 4.43
C TYR A 11 5.15 0.67 5.87
N ALA A 12 6.03 1.63 6.16
CA ALA A 12 6.54 1.83 7.51
C ALA A 12 5.42 2.10 8.52
N LYS A 13 4.43 2.93 8.15
CA LYS A 13 3.27 3.20 9.01
C LYS A 13 2.36 2.00 9.21
N LEU A 14 2.20 1.17 8.19
CA LEU A 14 1.43 -0.08 8.32
C LEU A 14 2.16 -1.04 9.27
N LEU A 15 3.47 -1.18 9.12
CA LEU A 15 4.28 -1.99 10.02
C LEU A 15 4.20 -1.48 11.47
N ASP A 16 4.29 -0.17 11.69
CA ASP A 16 4.13 0.43 13.02
C ASP A 16 2.76 0.14 13.62
N LYS A 17 1.71 0.09 12.78
CA LYS A 17 0.34 -0.21 13.20
C LYS A 17 0.16 -1.69 13.57
N ALA A 18 0.70 -2.60 12.77
CA ALA A 18 0.71 -4.04 13.06
C ALA A 18 1.55 -4.38 14.31
N LEU A 19 2.49 -3.51 14.69
CA LEU A 19 3.30 -3.67 15.90
C LEU A 19 2.71 -2.99 17.14
N GLU A 20 1.55 -2.32 17.04
CA GLU A 20 1.00 -1.50 18.13
C GLU A 20 0.57 -2.33 19.34
N ASP A 21 0.07 -3.54 19.12
CA ASP A 21 -0.31 -4.52 20.15
C ASP A 21 0.89 -5.37 20.63
N GLY A 22 2.03 -5.27 19.94
CA GLY A 22 3.28 -5.98 20.19
C GLY A 22 3.37 -7.36 19.52
N ILE A 23 2.41 -7.78 18.70
CA ILE A 23 2.37 -9.09 18.03
C ILE A 23 1.85 -8.90 16.60
N ILE A 24 2.69 -9.17 15.60
CA ILE A 24 2.20 -9.27 14.21
C ILE A 24 1.67 -10.70 14.00
N THR A 25 0.40 -10.83 13.64
CA THR A 25 -0.22 -12.13 13.31
C THR A 25 0.25 -12.66 11.95
N GLU A 26 -0.05 -13.92 11.63
CA GLU A 26 0.32 -14.49 10.32
C GLU A 26 -0.45 -13.79 9.19
N GLU A 27 -1.69 -13.39 9.46
CA GLU A 27 -2.59 -12.70 8.55
C GLU A 27 -2.11 -11.25 8.30
N GLU A 28 -1.78 -10.51 9.36
CA GLU A 28 -1.21 -9.17 9.24
C GLU A 28 0.13 -9.18 8.50
N GLN A 29 0.99 -10.17 8.79
CA GLN A 29 2.24 -10.36 8.07
C GLN A 29 1.98 -10.63 6.58
N ALA A 30 0.97 -11.43 6.25
CA ALA A 30 0.58 -11.68 4.86
C ALA A 30 0.09 -10.40 4.15
N ILE A 31 -0.72 -9.58 4.83
CA ILE A 31 -1.15 -8.27 4.32
C ILE A 31 0.07 -7.38 4.06
N LEU A 32 0.99 -7.29 5.02
CA LEU A 32 2.21 -6.48 4.90
C LEU A 32 3.09 -6.96 3.74
N ASP A 33 3.25 -8.26 3.56
CA ASP A 33 4.05 -8.83 2.48
C ASP A 33 3.42 -8.56 1.10
N ASP A 34 2.10 -8.70 0.98
CA ASP A 34 1.38 -8.35 -0.24
C ASP A 34 1.52 -6.86 -0.57
N VAL A 35 1.34 -5.99 0.42
CA VAL A 35 1.53 -4.54 0.23
C VAL A 35 2.95 -4.24 -0.22
N LYS A 36 3.96 -4.83 0.42
CA LYS A 36 5.37 -4.63 0.07
C LYS A 36 5.69 -5.05 -1.37
N MET A 37 5.15 -6.18 -1.82
CA MET A 37 5.32 -6.64 -3.20
C MET A 37 4.71 -5.66 -4.19
N ASN A 38 3.48 -5.21 -3.94
CA ASN A 38 2.79 -4.26 -4.80
C ASN A 38 3.45 -2.86 -4.79
N ILE A 39 4.09 -2.45 -3.69
CA ILE A 39 4.84 -1.20 -3.62
C ILE A 39 6.02 -1.24 -4.61
N GLY A 40 6.72 -2.37 -4.71
CA GLY A 40 7.79 -2.54 -5.69
C GLY A 40 7.30 -2.36 -7.13
N ASP A 41 6.13 -2.95 -7.45
CA ASP A 41 5.50 -2.79 -8.76
C ASP A 41 5.06 -1.33 -9.01
N TYR A 42 4.50 -0.67 -8.00
CA TYR A 42 4.10 0.73 -8.10
C TYR A 42 5.30 1.67 -8.30
N GLU A 43 6.39 1.47 -7.56
CA GLU A 43 7.61 2.27 -7.70
C GLU A 43 8.22 2.10 -9.08
N LYS A 44 8.17 0.89 -9.64
CA LYS A 44 8.61 0.63 -11.01
C LYS A 44 7.75 1.40 -12.02
N LEU A 45 6.43 1.32 -11.92
CA LEU A 45 5.51 2.07 -12.79
C LEU A 45 5.71 3.59 -12.66
N LEU A 46 5.96 4.07 -11.44
CA LEU A 46 6.22 5.48 -11.19
C LEU A 46 7.55 5.91 -11.79
N SER A 47 8.59 5.07 -11.69
CA SER A 47 9.88 5.34 -12.31
C SER A 47 9.79 5.38 -13.83
N GLU A 48 9.01 4.47 -14.43
CA GLU A 48 8.75 4.44 -15.88
C GLU A 48 8.00 5.72 -16.31
N ALA A 49 6.95 6.10 -15.58
CA ALA A 49 6.17 7.31 -15.87
C ALA A 49 6.90 8.64 -15.58
N LEU A 50 8.04 8.59 -14.89
CA LEU A 50 8.90 9.76 -14.65
C LEU A 50 10.11 9.79 -15.58
N GLU A 51 10.36 8.73 -16.36
CA GLU A 51 11.53 8.62 -17.24
C GLU A 51 11.52 9.68 -18.35
N ASP A 52 10.34 10.03 -18.86
CA ASP A 52 10.14 11.05 -19.89
C ASP A 52 9.72 12.41 -19.32
N GLU A 53 9.75 12.56 -17.99
CA GLU A 53 9.29 13.73 -17.22
C GLU A 53 7.82 14.13 -17.46
N ILE A 54 7.00 13.29 -18.13
CA ILE A 54 5.61 13.60 -18.49
C ILE A 54 4.71 12.42 -18.12
N ILE A 55 4.00 12.55 -17.01
CA ILE A 55 2.96 11.56 -16.66
C ILE A 55 1.75 11.76 -17.57
N THR A 56 1.55 10.83 -18.51
CA THR A 56 0.38 10.81 -19.39
C THR A 56 -0.88 10.38 -18.63
N GLU A 57 -2.07 10.64 -19.19
CA GLU A 57 -3.33 10.15 -18.60
C GLU A 57 -3.35 8.62 -18.44
N LYS A 58 -2.69 7.91 -19.34
CA LYS A 58 -2.57 6.45 -19.29
C LYS A 58 -1.74 6.02 -18.08
N GLU A 59 -0.56 6.60 -17.88
CA GLU A 59 0.29 6.28 -16.73
C GLU A 59 -0.35 6.70 -15.41
N ALA A 60 -0.99 7.87 -15.37
CA ALA A 60 -1.76 8.30 -14.20
C ALA A 60 -2.88 7.30 -13.88
N LYS A 61 -3.53 6.72 -14.90
CA LYS A 61 -4.52 5.66 -14.73
C LYS A 61 -3.88 4.36 -14.26
N ASP A 62 -2.74 3.96 -14.81
CA ASP A 62 -2.03 2.73 -14.41
C ASP A 62 -1.53 2.82 -12.97
N LEU A 63 -1.01 3.98 -12.55
CA LEU A 63 -0.63 4.27 -11.16
C LEU A 63 -1.85 4.20 -10.22
N ARG A 64 -3.00 4.75 -10.61
CA ARG A 64 -4.24 4.64 -9.82
C ARG A 64 -4.73 3.20 -9.72
N ASN A 65 -4.71 2.46 -10.83
CA ASN A 65 -5.10 1.05 -10.86
C ASN A 65 -4.16 0.21 -9.98
N SER A 66 -2.86 0.47 -10.00
CA SER A 66 -1.88 -0.20 -9.15
C SER A 66 -2.16 0.02 -7.66
N ARG A 67 -2.48 1.27 -7.26
CA ARG A 67 -2.89 1.58 -5.88
C ARG A 67 -4.19 0.88 -5.48
N ALA A 68 -5.20 0.91 -6.35
CA ALA A 68 -6.47 0.23 -6.10
C ALA A 68 -6.27 -1.28 -5.95
N LYS A 69 -5.49 -1.88 -6.85
CA LYS A 69 -5.13 -3.30 -6.79
C LYS A 69 -4.40 -3.66 -5.49
N MET A 70 -3.48 -2.82 -5.04
CA MET A 70 -2.78 -3.03 -3.77
C MET A 70 -3.77 -3.14 -2.61
N LEU A 71 -4.75 -2.24 -2.55
CA LEU A 71 -5.80 -2.26 -1.54
C LEU A 71 -6.70 -3.49 -1.69
N ASP A 72 -7.11 -3.83 -2.91
CA ASP A 72 -7.96 -5.00 -3.19
C ASP A 72 -7.26 -6.30 -2.76
N MET A 73 -5.95 -6.43 -3.02
CA MET A 73 -5.15 -7.60 -2.61
C MET A 73 -5.02 -7.67 -1.09
N ALA A 74 -4.77 -6.54 -0.42
CA ALA A 74 -4.73 -6.50 1.04
C ALA A 74 -6.07 -6.92 1.66
N TRP A 75 -7.19 -6.47 1.09
CA TRP A 75 -8.53 -6.89 1.50
C TRP A 75 -8.77 -8.39 1.27
N LEU A 76 -8.38 -8.92 0.12
CA LEU A 76 -8.51 -10.34 -0.19
C LEU A 76 -7.69 -11.22 0.75
N THR A 77 -6.53 -10.73 1.20
CA THR A 77 -5.67 -11.46 2.13
C THR A 77 -6.20 -11.42 3.55
N ALA A 78 -6.76 -10.31 3.99
CA ALA A 78 -7.48 -10.23 5.27
C ALA A 78 -8.75 -11.12 5.27
N ASP A 79 -9.53 -11.14 4.20
CA ASP A 79 -10.78 -11.92 4.12
C ASP A 79 -10.56 -13.43 3.87
N LYS A 80 -9.32 -13.93 3.91
CA LYS A 80 -9.00 -15.33 3.55
C LYS A 80 -9.66 -16.36 4.47
N ASP A 81 -9.78 -16.03 5.75
CA ASP A 81 -10.40 -16.87 6.77
C ASP A 81 -11.90 -16.56 6.96
N ALA A 82 -12.44 -15.65 6.14
CA ALA A 82 -13.80 -15.13 6.20
C ALA A 82 -14.14 -14.37 7.51
N GLU A 83 -13.13 -13.92 8.26
CA GLU A 83 -13.29 -13.11 9.46
C GLU A 83 -12.21 -12.01 9.52
N ILE A 84 -12.61 -10.77 9.28
CA ILE A 84 -11.68 -9.63 9.43
C ILE A 84 -11.72 -9.15 10.87
N ASP A 85 -10.59 -9.27 11.56
CA ASP A 85 -10.45 -8.85 12.94
C ASP A 85 -10.27 -7.31 13.09
N PRO A 86 -10.37 -6.75 14.32
CA PRO A 86 -10.22 -5.31 14.53
C PRO A 86 -8.84 -4.74 14.16
N ASP A 87 -7.78 -5.53 14.26
CA ASP A 87 -6.39 -5.12 14.02
C ASP A 87 -6.11 -5.09 12.50
N GLU A 88 -6.56 -6.11 11.79
CA GLU A 88 -6.59 -6.18 10.32
C GLU A 88 -7.44 -5.05 9.72
N ALA A 89 -8.66 -4.84 10.23
CA ALA A 89 -9.50 -3.73 9.81
C ALA A 89 -8.82 -2.37 10.06
N GLY A 90 -8.07 -2.26 11.16
CA GLY A 90 -7.25 -1.10 11.49
C GLY A 90 -6.15 -0.85 10.46
N LEU A 91 -5.42 -1.89 10.07
CA LEU A 91 -4.39 -1.88 9.03
C LEU A 91 -4.96 -1.47 7.67
N LEU A 92 -6.06 -2.09 7.23
CA LEU A 92 -6.71 -1.80 5.96
C LEU A 92 -7.22 -0.36 5.89
N ASN A 93 -7.81 0.13 6.99
CA ASN A 93 -8.31 1.50 7.05
C ASN A 93 -7.15 2.52 7.05
N LEU A 94 -6.05 2.23 7.76
CA LEU A 94 -4.84 3.06 7.72
C LEU A 94 -4.28 3.13 6.29
N MET A 95 -4.18 1.98 5.63
CA MET A 95 -3.71 1.87 4.25
C MET A 95 -4.56 2.71 3.30
N LEU A 96 -5.90 2.60 3.38
CA LEU A 96 -6.84 3.39 2.59
C LEU A 96 -6.61 4.90 2.79
N ASN A 97 -6.47 5.35 4.03
CA ASN A 97 -6.27 6.76 4.36
C ASN A 97 -4.93 7.29 3.82
N LEU A 98 -3.87 6.48 3.90
CA LEU A 98 -2.56 6.84 3.36
C LEU A 98 -2.57 6.90 1.84
N LEU A 99 -3.16 5.91 1.15
CA LEU A 99 -3.29 5.91 -0.31
C LEU A 99 -4.07 7.12 -0.82
N LYS A 100 -5.18 7.48 -0.16
CA LYS A 100 -5.94 8.70 -0.47
C LYS A 100 -5.11 9.95 -0.31
N LYS A 101 -4.29 10.03 0.74
CA LYS A 101 -3.42 11.20 0.97
C LYS A 101 -2.40 11.38 -0.16
N ILE A 102 -1.79 10.29 -0.62
CA ILE A 102 -0.84 10.30 -1.75
C ILE A 102 -1.55 10.68 -3.07
N GLU A 103 -2.86 10.49 -3.19
CA GLU A 103 -3.65 10.96 -4.34
C GLU A 103 -3.98 12.46 -4.26
N MET A 104 -4.15 13.02 -3.07
CA MET A 104 -4.49 14.43 -2.86
C MET A 104 -3.28 15.38 -2.88
N ASP A 105 -2.07 14.87 -2.59
CA ASP A 105 -0.84 15.67 -2.54
C ASP A 105 -0.18 15.87 -3.94
N LYS A 106 -0.80 15.41 -5.03
CA LYS A 106 -0.33 15.59 -6.43
C LYS A 106 -1.35 16.32 -7.29
#